data_AF-A0A6A7LE20-F1
#
_entry.id   AF-A0A6A7LE20-F1
#
_cell.length_a   1.000
_cell.length_b   1.000
_cell.length_c   1.000
_cell.angle_alpha   90.00
_cell.angle_beta   90.00
_cell.angle_gamma   90.00
#
_symmetry.space_group_name_H-M   'P 1'
#
loop_
_entity.id
_entity.type
_entity.pdbx_description
1 polymer ?
#
loop_
_entity_poly.entity_id
_entity_poly.type
_entity_poly.pdbx_seq_one_letter_code
_entity_poly.pdbx_strand_id
1 'polypeptide(L)'
;MAKLESWTSIGAIAMGSLFVSMMISFYAFLAGPEGEGPNVDVDPGALLAQTISISGAPSLILAGVVFGLSFRSRNVFAGFILILTGLALAVGMWVVDTMTQGIDIQFVTLGLEYAPKIFVIAGVGVLVLGAYVAKFAPQSRIRHTSDYQQ
;
A
#
# COMPACT_ATOMS: atom_id res chain seq x y z
N MET A 1 -20.06 -13.29 11.34
CA MET A 1 -19.21 -14.03 10.38
C MET A 1 -18.41 -13.00 9.61
N ALA A 2 -17.08 -13.02 9.72
CA ALA A 2 -16.23 -12.09 8.98
C ALA A 2 -16.37 -12.39 7.48
N LYS A 3 -16.88 -11.41 6.74
CA LYS A 3 -17.21 -11.54 5.32
C LYS A 3 -15.90 -11.61 4.51
N LEU A 4 -15.90 -12.34 3.40
CA LEU A 4 -14.70 -12.55 2.56
C LEU A 4 -13.97 -11.22 2.27
N GLU A 5 -14.75 -10.18 1.97
CA GLU A 5 -14.31 -8.78 1.78
C GLU A 5 -13.41 -8.25 2.91
N SER A 6 -13.77 -8.50 4.17
CA SER A 6 -13.04 -8.02 5.34
C SER A 6 -11.69 -8.73 5.47
N TRP A 7 -11.65 -10.05 5.26
CA TRP A 7 -10.38 -10.79 5.28
C TRP A 7 -9.46 -10.38 4.13
N THR A 8 -10.00 -10.22 2.93
CA THR A 8 -9.22 -9.76 1.78
C THR A 8 -8.70 -8.34 2.00
N SER A 9 -9.48 -7.46 2.65
CA SER A 9 -9.04 -6.09 2.98
C SER A 9 -7.86 -6.08 3.96
N ILE A 10 -7.87 -6.97 4.95
CA ILE A 10 -6.73 -7.15 5.87
C ILE A 10 -5.49 -7.64 5.12
N GLY A 11 -5.66 -8.54 4.15
CA GLY A 11 -4.57 -8.96 3.26
C GLY A 11 -3.99 -7.80 2.44
N ALA A 12 -4.84 -6.92 1.93
CA ALA A 12 -4.41 -5.76 1.13
C ALA A 12 -3.55 -4.79 1.95
N ILE A 13 -3.96 -4.45 3.18
CA ILE A 13 -3.17 -3.57 4.06
C ILE A 13 -1.88 -4.23 4.52
N ALA A 14 -1.89 -5.53 4.84
CA ALA A 14 -0.68 -6.27 5.23
C ALA A 14 0.36 -6.26 4.09
N MET A 15 -0.05 -6.60 2.87
CA MET A 15 0.83 -6.55 1.69
C MET A 15 1.30 -5.13 1.39
N GLY A 16 0.44 -4.13 1.53
CA GLY A 16 0.80 -2.72 1.35
C GLY A 16 1.87 -2.27 2.36
N SER A 17 1.70 -2.60 3.63
CA SER A 17 2.69 -2.29 4.67
C SER A 17 4.01 -3.01 4.45
N LEU A 18 3.99 -4.28 4.04
CA LEU A 18 5.19 -5.04 3.72
C LEU A 18 5.95 -4.42 2.57
N PHE A 19 5.24 -4.01 1.51
CA PHE A 19 5.85 -3.34 0.36
C PHE A 19 6.51 -2.02 0.75
N VAL A 20 5.84 -1.19 1.57
CA VAL A 20 6.42 0.08 2.08
C VAL A 20 7.68 -0.19 2.88
N SER A 21 7.65 -1.13 3.82
CA SER A 21 8.82 -1.48 4.64
C SER A 21 9.99 -1.97 3.80
N MET A 22 9.73 -2.82 2.79
CA MET A 22 10.78 -3.29 1.88
C MET A 22 11.34 -2.16 1.02
N MET A 23 10.51 -1.25 0.50
CA MET A 23 10.99 -0.08 -0.23
C MET A 23 11.85 0.83 0.63
N ILE A 24 11.44 1.14 1.86
CA ILE A 24 12.26 1.94 2.78
C ILE A 24 13.60 1.24 3.04
N SER A 25 13.58 -0.07 3.32
CA SER A 25 14.79 -0.84 3.60
C SER A 25 15.73 -0.89 2.39
N PHE A 26 15.18 -1.05 1.19
CA PHE A 26 15.92 -1.07 -0.06
C PHE A 26 16.61 0.27 -0.34
N TYR A 27 15.89 1.39 -0.22
CA TYR A 27 16.49 2.72 -0.44
C TYR A 27 17.47 3.11 0.67
N ALA A 28 17.21 2.71 1.92
CA ALA A 28 18.17 2.88 3.02
C ALA A 28 19.47 2.09 2.77
N PHE A 29 19.36 0.87 2.24
CA PHE A 29 20.52 0.05 1.87
C PHE A 29 21.33 0.70 0.74
N LEU A 30 20.66 1.25 -0.28
CA LEU A 30 21.31 1.94 -1.39
C LEU A 30 21.97 3.25 -1.00
N ALA A 31 21.42 3.98 -0.02
CA ALA A 31 22.09 5.17 0.51
C ALA A 31 23.41 4.80 1.21
N GLY A 32 23.46 3.63 1.87
CA GLY A 32 24.67 3.12 2.53
C GLY A 32 25.16 3.99 3.71
N PRO A 33 26.20 3.54 4.44
CA PRO A 33 26.91 4.41 5.38
C PRO A 33 27.59 5.55 4.61
N GLU A 34 27.43 6.79 5.08
CA GLU A 34 28.09 7.99 4.54
C GLU A 34 27.73 8.38 3.08
N GLY A 35 26.73 7.75 2.46
CA GLY A 35 26.32 8.07 1.09
C GLY A 35 27.14 7.37 0.00
N GLU A 36 28.08 6.50 0.37
CA GLU A 36 29.00 5.81 -0.55
C GLU A 36 28.38 4.56 -1.21
N GLY A 37 27.13 4.24 -0.88
CA GLY A 37 26.41 3.08 -1.39
C GLY A 37 26.85 1.74 -0.77
N PRO A 38 26.30 0.62 -1.25
CA PRO A 38 26.59 -0.70 -0.69
C PRO A 38 28.00 -1.19 -1.02
N ASN A 39 28.70 -1.80 -0.06
CA ASN A 39 30.00 -2.48 -0.29
C ASN A 39 29.86 -3.84 -1.02
N VAL A 40 28.73 -4.07 -1.69
CA VAL A 40 28.37 -5.32 -2.36
C VAL A 40 27.82 -4.96 -3.74
N ASP A 41 28.34 -5.61 -4.78
CA ASP A 41 27.87 -5.43 -6.16
C ASP A 41 26.47 -6.04 -6.30
N VAL A 42 25.46 -5.18 -6.38
CA VAL A 42 24.05 -5.56 -6.54
C VAL A 42 23.45 -4.77 -7.70
N ASP A 43 22.59 -5.42 -8.48
CA ASP A 43 21.78 -4.74 -9.50
C ASP A 43 20.52 -4.14 -8.83
N PRO A 44 20.46 -2.80 -8.62
CA PRO A 44 19.34 -2.17 -7.94
C PRO A 44 18.03 -2.31 -8.73
N GLY A 45 18.11 -2.38 -10.06
CA GLY A 45 16.95 -2.51 -10.92
C GLY A 45 16.26 -3.87 -10.75
N ALA A 46 17.05 -4.94 -10.71
CA ALA A 46 16.53 -6.30 -10.49
C ALA A 46 15.87 -6.44 -9.11
N LEU A 47 16.50 -5.91 -8.06
CA LEU A 47 15.97 -5.95 -6.69
C LEU A 47 14.68 -5.12 -6.53
N LEU A 48 14.62 -3.95 -7.18
CA LEU A 48 13.42 -3.13 -7.21
C LEU A 48 12.26 -3.89 -7.88
N ALA A 49 12.48 -4.47 -9.05
CA ALA A 49 11.47 -5.24 -9.78
C ALA A 49 11.00 -6.46 -8.97
N GLN A 50 11.92 -7.17 -8.31
CA GLN A 50 11.61 -8.29 -7.43
C GLN A 50 10.73 -7.84 -6.26
N THR A 51 11.07 -6.73 -5.60
CA THR A 51 10.31 -6.23 -4.45
C THR A 51 8.89 -5.84 -4.84
N ILE A 52 8.74 -5.17 -5.98
CA ILE A 52 7.43 -4.85 -6.57
C ILE A 52 6.64 -6.12 -6.86
N SER A 53 7.27 -7.13 -7.45
CA SER A 53 6.58 -8.39 -7.80
C SER A 53 6.13 -9.19 -6.57
N ILE A 54 6.91 -9.19 -5.49
CA ILE A 54 6.61 -9.98 -4.28
C ILE A 54 5.48 -9.36 -3.45
N SER A 55 5.39 -8.02 -3.40
CA SER A 55 4.47 -7.34 -2.47
C SER A 55 3.69 -6.18 -3.08
N GLY A 56 4.31 -5.34 -3.90
CA GLY A 56 3.65 -4.17 -4.50
C GLY A 56 2.50 -4.55 -5.44
N ALA A 57 2.77 -5.41 -6.43
CA ALA A 57 1.76 -5.86 -7.38
C ALA A 57 0.63 -6.67 -6.71
N PRO A 58 0.91 -7.67 -5.84
CA PRO A 58 -0.13 -8.35 -5.08
C PRO A 58 -0.97 -7.41 -4.20
N SER A 59 -0.36 -6.39 -3.58
CA SER A 59 -1.08 -5.39 -2.78
C SER A 59 -2.11 -4.61 -3.61
N LEU A 60 -1.71 -4.11 -4.78
CA LEU A 60 -2.60 -3.36 -5.68
C LEU A 60 -3.72 -4.24 -6.24
N ILE A 61 -3.41 -5.48 -6.62
CA ILE A 61 -4.43 -6.44 -7.09
C ILE A 61 -5.44 -6.72 -5.98
N LEU A 62 -4.99 -6.98 -4.76
CA LEU A 62 -5.87 -7.20 -3.61
C LEU A 62 -6.73 -5.96 -3.32
N ALA A 63 -6.16 -4.75 -3.40
CA ALA A 63 -6.93 -3.52 -3.23
C ALA A 63 -8.07 -3.40 -4.26
N GLY A 64 -7.79 -3.73 -5.53
CA GLY A 64 -8.79 -3.77 -6.60
C GLY A 64 -9.87 -4.83 -6.37
N VAL A 65 -9.48 -6.03 -5.95
CA VAL A 65 -10.42 -7.12 -5.62
C VAL A 65 -11.32 -6.72 -4.44
N VAL A 66 -10.75 -6.14 -3.38
CA VAL A 66 -11.52 -5.66 -2.22
C VAL A 66 -12.50 -4.58 -2.64
N PHE A 67 -12.11 -3.65 -3.51
CA PHE A 67 -13.01 -2.65 -4.06
C PHE A 67 -14.17 -3.32 -4.82
N GLY A 68 -13.89 -4.24 -5.73
CA GLY A 68 -14.91 -4.94 -6.51
C GLY A 68 -15.92 -5.73 -5.64
N LEU A 69 -15.42 -6.43 -4.62
CA LEU A 69 -16.27 -7.16 -3.68
C LEU A 69 -17.08 -6.20 -2.79
N SER A 70 -16.46 -5.11 -2.32
CA SER A 70 -17.08 -4.16 -1.39
C SER A 70 -18.06 -3.21 -2.05
N PHE A 71 -17.92 -2.98 -3.37
CA PHE A 71 -18.81 -2.11 -4.14
C PHE A 71 -20.27 -2.61 -4.09
N ARG A 72 -20.47 -3.93 -4.18
CA ARG A 72 -21.83 -4.51 -4.14
C ARG A 72 -22.35 -4.72 -2.73
N SER A 73 -21.47 -4.98 -1.77
CA SER A 73 -21.86 -5.22 -0.38
C SER A 73 -22.02 -3.96 0.46
N ARG A 74 -21.48 -2.82 -0.01
CA ARG A 74 -21.38 -1.55 0.74
C ARG A 74 -20.80 -1.74 2.15
N ASN A 75 -19.73 -2.52 2.24
CA ASN A 75 -19.05 -2.78 3.50
C ASN A 75 -18.13 -1.60 3.89
N VAL A 76 -18.59 -0.79 4.86
CA VAL A 76 -17.84 0.37 5.38
C VAL A 76 -16.46 -0.02 5.88
N PHE A 77 -16.34 -1.18 6.55
CA PHE A 77 -15.10 -1.62 7.17
C PHE A 77 -14.01 -1.89 6.12
N ALA A 78 -14.36 -2.61 5.05
CA ALA A 78 -13.43 -2.87 3.95
C ALA A 78 -13.06 -1.57 3.20
N GLY A 79 -14.00 -0.64 3.04
CA GLY A 79 -13.72 0.69 2.48
C GLY A 79 -12.74 1.49 3.35
N PHE A 80 -12.89 1.47 4.68
CA PHE A 80 -11.99 2.16 5.59
C PHE A 80 -10.57 1.56 5.57
N ILE A 81 -10.46 0.24 5.50
CA ILE A 81 -9.15 -0.42 5.35
C ILE A 81 -8.49 -0.03 4.03
N LEU A 82 -9.23 0.04 2.92
CA LEU A 82 -8.68 0.51 1.64
C LEU A 82 -8.14 1.94 1.73
N ILE A 83 -8.84 2.85 2.42
CA ILE A 83 -8.35 4.22 2.66
C ILE A 83 -7.02 4.17 3.42
N LEU A 84 -6.94 3.37 4.49
CA LEU A 84 -5.71 3.22 5.28
C LEU A 84 -4.58 2.62 4.45
N THR A 85 -4.84 1.60 3.63
CA THR A 85 -3.86 1.01 2.71
C THR A 85 -3.33 2.04 1.71
N GLY A 86 -4.24 2.81 1.08
CA GLY A 86 -3.87 3.85 0.12
C GLY A 86 -3.05 4.96 0.75
N LEU A 87 -3.42 5.38 1.98
CA LEU A 87 -2.67 6.37 2.75
C LEU A 87 -1.28 5.87 3.13
N ALA A 88 -1.18 4.64 3.64
CA ALA A 88 0.09 4.03 4.01
C ALA A 88 1.03 3.90 2.80
N LEU A 89 0.49 3.47 1.64
CA LEU A 89 1.24 3.42 0.39
C LEU A 89 1.69 4.80 -0.06
N ALA A 90 0.79 5.79 -0.11
CA ALA A 90 1.12 7.13 -0.59
C ALA A 90 2.17 7.82 0.30
N VAL A 91 1.98 7.81 1.62
CA VAL A 91 2.92 8.42 2.58
C VAL A 91 4.24 7.65 2.59
N GLY A 92 4.19 6.31 2.61
CA GLY A 92 5.38 5.48 2.61
C GLY A 92 6.25 5.70 1.38
N MET A 93 5.65 5.78 0.19
CA MET A 93 6.38 6.01 -1.06
C MET A 93 6.86 7.45 -1.19
N TRP A 94 6.15 8.42 -0.59
CA TRP A 94 6.65 9.79 -0.50
C TRP A 94 7.90 9.88 0.38
N VAL A 95 7.95 9.17 1.50
CA VAL A 95 9.18 9.06 2.31
C VAL A 95 10.31 8.46 1.50
N VAL A 96 10.05 7.37 0.76
CA VAL A 96 11.05 6.75 -0.12
C VAL A 96 11.54 7.72 -1.21
N ASP A 97 10.65 8.52 -1.79
CA ASP A 97 11.01 9.56 -2.77
C ASP A 97 11.97 10.59 -2.15
N THR A 98 11.78 11.00 -0.89
CA THR A 98 12.74 11.89 -0.23
C THR A 98 14.13 11.25 0.00
N MET A 99 14.18 9.92 0.14
CA MET A 99 15.45 9.20 0.31
C MET A 99 16.26 9.10 -0.99
N THR A 100 15.64 9.31 -2.16
CA THR A 100 16.35 9.32 -3.45
C THR A 100 17.43 10.40 -3.54
N GLN A 101 17.27 11.51 -2.80
CA GLN A 101 18.23 12.62 -2.78
C GLN A 101 19.56 12.26 -2.10
N GLY A 102 19.58 11.21 -1.28
CA GLY A 102 20.77 10.75 -0.56
C GLY A 102 21.52 9.60 -1.24
N ILE A 103 21.13 9.21 -2.45
CA ILE A 103 21.73 8.10 -3.19
C ILE A 103 22.71 8.66 -4.22
N ASP A 104 23.91 8.08 -4.28
CA ASP A 104 24.92 8.43 -5.28
C ASP A 104 24.39 8.16 -6.72
N ILE A 105 24.70 9.08 -7.62
CA ILE A 105 24.23 9.14 -9.01
C ILE A 105 24.53 7.83 -9.76
N GLN A 106 25.60 7.13 -9.37
CA GLN A 106 25.99 5.83 -9.94
C GLN A 106 24.95 4.71 -9.75
N PHE A 107 24.09 4.78 -8.72
CA PHE A 107 23.02 3.80 -8.48
C PHE A 107 21.64 4.27 -8.98
N VAL A 108 21.54 5.52 -9.45
CA VAL A 108 20.28 6.10 -9.92
C VAL A 108 19.97 5.59 -11.32
N THR A 109 19.17 4.53 -11.38
CA THR A 109 18.51 4.09 -12.62
C THR A 109 17.15 4.78 -12.74
N LEU A 110 16.65 4.93 -13.98
CA LEU A 110 15.30 5.48 -14.23
C LEU A 110 14.23 4.76 -13.38
N GLY A 111 14.38 3.45 -13.15
CA GLY A 111 13.46 2.68 -12.31
C GLY A 111 13.37 3.20 -10.87
N LEU A 112 14.50 3.54 -10.26
CA LEU A 112 14.54 4.06 -8.89
C LEU A 112 13.93 5.46 -8.78
N GLU A 113 14.12 6.30 -9.79
CA GLU A 113 13.57 7.66 -9.75
C GLU A 113 12.04 7.68 -9.93
N TYR A 114 11.51 6.80 -10.77
CA TYR A 114 10.09 6.80 -11.12
C TYR A 114 9.24 5.86 -10.25
N ALA A 115 9.79 4.78 -9.71
CA ALA A 115 9.00 3.82 -8.95
C ALA A 115 8.26 4.44 -7.74
N PRO A 116 8.89 5.21 -6.85
CA PRO A 116 8.20 5.82 -5.71
C PRO A 116 7.05 6.72 -6.18
N LYS A 117 7.29 7.55 -7.20
CA LYS A 117 6.29 8.46 -7.80
C LYS A 117 5.07 7.71 -8.34
N ILE A 118 5.29 6.61 -9.06
CA ILE A 118 4.21 5.77 -9.60
C ILE A 118 3.37 5.17 -8.46
N PHE A 119 4.01 4.67 -7.40
CA PHE A 119 3.28 4.09 -6.27
C PHE A 119 2.60 5.12 -5.37
N VAL A 120 3.06 6.37 -5.33
CA VAL A 120 2.28 7.48 -4.74
C VAL A 120 0.97 7.66 -5.49
N ILE A 121 1.02 7.75 -6.83
CA ILE A 121 -0.18 7.88 -7.67
C ILE A 121 -1.11 6.68 -7.48
N ALA A 122 -0.56 5.47 -7.43
CA ALA A 122 -1.34 4.26 -7.18
C ALA A 122 -1.99 4.28 -5.78
N GLY A 123 -1.26 4.71 -4.75
CA GLY A 123 -1.77 4.86 -3.38
C GLY A 123 -2.93 5.86 -3.29
N VAL A 124 -2.81 7.00 -3.97
CA VAL A 124 -3.92 7.98 -4.10
C VAL A 124 -5.12 7.36 -4.80
N GLY A 125 -4.90 6.57 -5.86
CA GLY A 125 -5.97 5.83 -6.54
C GLY A 125 -6.71 4.87 -5.60
N VAL A 126 -5.97 4.08 -4.82
CA VAL A 126 -6.54 3.16 -3.81
C VAL A 126 -7.32 3.93 -2.74
N LEU A 127 -6.81 5.09 -2.29
CA LEU A 127 -7.48 5.95 -1.33
C LEU A 127 -8.83 6.45 -1.88
N VAL A 128 -8.87 6.93 -3.12
CA VAL A 128 -10.11 7.38 -3.78
C VAL A 128 -11.12 6.24 -3.90
N LEU A 129 -10.68 5.04 -4.28
CA LEU A 129 -11.53 3.85 -4.36
C LEU A 129 -12.11 3.47 -2.97
N GLY A 130 -11.28 3.50 -1.93
CA GLY A 130 -11.71 3.26 -0.55
C GLY A 130 -12.73 4.30 -0.08
N ALA A 131 -12.47 5.58 -0.34
CA ALA A 131 -13.37 6.69 0.00
C ALA A 131 -14.72 6.57 -0.72
N TYR A 132 -14.72 6.14 -1.99
CA TYR A 132 -15.94 5.86 -2.74
C TYR A 132 -16.77 4.77 -2.07
N VAL A 133 -16.16 3.63 -1.73
CA VAL A 133 -16.85 2.54 -1.02
C VAL A 133 -17.40 2.99 0.34
N ALA A 134 -16.63 3.79 1.08
CA ALA A 134 -17.02 4.28 2.39
C ALA A 134 -18.16 5.32 2.34
N LYS A 135 -18.16 6.23 1.35
CA LYS A 135 -19.20 7.27 1.21
C LYS A 135 -20.58 6.72 0.85
N PHE A 136 -20.66 5.63 0.10
CA PHE A 136 -21.94 5.06 -0.35
C PHE A 136 -22.57 4.06 0.63
N ALA A 137 -21.91 3.75 1.74
CA ALA A 137 -22.47 2.91 2.78
C ALA A 137 -23.20 3.80 3.81
N PRO A 138 -24.55 3.70 3.94
CA PRO A 138 -25.28 4.54 4.87
C PRO A 138 -24.78 4.30 6.30
N GLN A 139 -24.33 5.39 6.94
CA GLN A 139 -24.03 5.39 8.37
C GLN A 139 -25.30 5.02 9.15
N SER A 140 -25.10 4.20 10.17
CA SER A 140 -26.08 3.70 11.15
C SER A 140 -26.93 2.49 10.72
N ARG A 141 -26.42 1.30 11.07
CA ARG A 141 -27.29 0.35 11.77
C ARG A 141 -26.64 0.05 13.11
N ILE A 142 -26.79 0.98 14.06
CA ILE A 142 -26.68 0.68 15.48
C ILE A 142 -27.74 -0.40 15.72
N ARG A 143 -27.32 -1.66 15.78
CA ARG A 143 -28.20 -2.76 16.16
C ARG A 143 -28.42 -2.58 17.66
N HIS A 144 -29.48 -1.88 18.03
CA HIS A 144 -30.02 -1.95 19.37
C HIS A 144 -30.49 -3.40 19.59
N THR A 145 -29.63 -4.24 20.17
CA THR A 145 -30.05 -5.52 20.73
C THR A 145 -30.74 -5.22 22.06
N SER A 146 -32.03 -4.92 21.97
CA SER A 146 -32.98 -4.92 23.09
C SER A 146 -34.21 -5.65 22.60
N ASP A 147 -34.14 -6.98 22.54
CA ASP A 147 -35.32 -7.86 22.63
C ASP A 147 -34.87 -9.32 22.72
N TYR A 148 -34.46 -9.71 23.92
CA TYR A 148 -34.53 -11.07 24.43
C TYR A 148 -34.84 -11.00 25.94
N GLN A 149 -35.96 -10.34 26.24
CA GLN A 149 -36.64 -10.41 27.53
C GLN A 149 -38.13 -10.59 27.22
N GLN A 150 -38.53 -11.82 26.93
CA GLN A 150 -39.84 -12.41 27.20
C GLN A 150 -39.84 -13.89 26.83
#